data_AF-A0A7G9RSI0-F1
#
_entry.id   AF-A0A7G9RSI0-F1
#
_cell.length_a   1.000
_cell.length_b   1.000
_cell.length_c   1.000
_cell.angle_alpha   90.00
_cell.angle_beta   90.00
_cell.angle_gamma   90.00
#
_symmetry.space_group_name_H-M   'P 1'
#
loop_
_entity.id
_entity.type
_entity.pdbx_description
1 polymer ?
#
loop_
_entity_poly.entity_id
_entity_poly.type
_entity_poly.pdbx_seq_one_letter_code
_entity_poly.pdbx_strand_id
1 'polypeptide(L)'
;MSNIANHPGLKTILRLDAVTCAAVAALQLALPGQLHAWLGIAPALLIGSAVFLLAYVALLLVMARAGSLWNWLLQCVVIGNVGWGIGCLVLALALPGTTALGKGYLAVQALCVFVIAAWQWRAGLQGRPSFPAARHA
;
A
#
# COMPACT_ATOMS: atom_id res chain seq x y z
N MET A 1 -0.32 13.87 20.35
CA MET A 1 -0.46 12.94 19.21
C MET A 1 -0.61 11.53 19.75
N SER A 2 -1.72 10.84 19.47
CA SER A 2 -1.97 9.51 20.04
C SER A 2 -1.06 8.48 19.36
N ASN A 3 -0.19 7.84 20.13
CA ASN A 3 0.61 6.71 19.66
C ASN A 3 -0.20 5.43 19.71
N ILE A 4 -0.04 4.58 18.71
CA ILE A 4 -0.63 3.24 18.68
C ILE A 4 0.32 2.32 19.46
N ALA A 5 -0.21 1.63 20.46
CA ALA A 5 0.54 0.64 21.22
C ALA A 5 0.99 -0.50 20.27
N ASN A 6 2.17 -1.07 20.51
CA ASN A 6 2.74 -2.11 19.65
C ASN A 6 1.77 -3.29 19.48
N HIS A 7 1.07 -3.35 18.35
CA HIS A 7 0.23 -4.48 17.98
C HIS A 7 1.01 -5.37 16.99
N PRO A 8 1.38 -6.61 17.35
CA PRO A 8 2.15 -7.51 16.49
C PRO A 8 1.54 -7.69 15.09
N GLY A 9 0.21 -7.76 15.02
CA GLY A 9 -0.52 -7.86 13.75
C GLY A 9 -0.31 -6.67 12.82
N LEU A 10 -0.19 -5.45 13.35
CA LEU A 10 0.03 -4.26 12.52
C LEU A 10 1.42 -4.28 11.87
N LYS A 11 2.45 -4.71 12.61
CA LYS A 11 3.81 -4.86 12.07
C LYS A 11 3.88 -5.93 10.99
N THR A 12 3.17 -7.04 11.17
CA THR A 12 3.06 -8.07 10.14
C THR A 12 2.39 -7.54 8.88
N ILE A 13 1.29 -6.81 9.00
CA ILE A 13 0.61 -6.20 7.84
C ILE A 13 1.52 -5.20 7.11
N LEU A 14 2.24 -4.33 7.83
CA LEU A 14 3.20 -3.39 7.21
C LEU A 14 4.33 -4.11 6.47
N ARG A 15 4.83 -5.23 6.99
CA ARG A 15 5.85 -6.04 6.31
C ARG A 15 5.30 -6.75 5.08
N LEU A 16 4.09 -7.29 5.16
CA LEU A 16 3.43 -7.91 4.01
C LEU A 16 3.23 -6.88 2.89
N ASP A 17 2.74 -5.69 3.22
CA ASP A 17 2.60 -4.57 2.27
C ASP A 17 3.95 -4.25 1.61
N ALA A 18 5.00 -4.06 2.42
CA ALA A 18 6.36 -3.81 1.92
C ALA A 18 6.88 -4.92 0.98
N VAL A 19 6.65 -6.19 1.30
CA VAL A 19 7.07 -7.31 0.44
C VAL A 19 6.30 -7.29 -0.88
N THR A 20 4.99 -7.05 -0.85
CA THR A 20 4.17 -6.97 -2.07
C THR A 20 4.58 -5.81 -2.96
N CYS A 21 4.80 -4.61 -2.39
CA CYS A 21 5.28 -3.45 -3.14
C CYS A 21 6.68 -3.68 -3.72
N ALA A 22 7.58 -4.29 -2.95
CA ALA A 22 8.94 -4.60 -3.42
C ALA A 22 8.93 -5.60 -4.59
N ALA A 23 8.09 -6.62 -4.53
CA ALA A 23 7.93 -7.60 -5.61
C ALA A 23 7.42 -6.93 -6.91
N VAL A 24 6.41 -6.06 -6.79
CA VAL A 24 5.88 -5.30 -7.94
C VAL A 24 6.94 -4.35 -8.51
N ALA A 25 7.64 -3.60 -7.65
CA ALA A 25 8.70 -2.69 -8.10
C ALA A 25 9.84 -3.43 -8.80
N ALA A 26 10.27 -4.57 -8.25
CA ALA A 26 11.29 -5.42 -8.87
C ALA A 26 10.85 -5.93 -10.23
N LEU A 27 9.60 -6.39 -10.36
CA LEU A 27 9.03 -6.82 -11.64
C LEU A 27 9.02 -5.68 -12.67
N GLN A 28 8.58 -4.48 -12.27
CA GLN A 28 8.51 -3.30 -13.14
C GLN A 28 9.89 -2.81 -13.61
N LEU A 29 10.92 -2.90 -12.76
CA LEU A 29 12.29 -2.52 -13.11
C LEU A 29 13.03 -3.58 -13.92
N ALA A 30 12.77 -4.86 -13.67
CA ALA A 30 13.44 -5.95 -14.36
C ALA A 30 12.97 -6.10 -15.81
N LEU A 31 11.67 -5.89 -16.08
CA LEU A 31 11.05 -6.22 -17.38
C LEU A 31 10.15 -5.10 -17.94
N PRO A 32 10.56 -3.82 -17.95
CA PRO A 32 9.67 -2.71 -18.35
C PRO A 32 9.19 -2.80 -19.80
N GLY A 33 10.05 -3.22 -20.73
CA GLY A 33 9.68 -3.39 -22.14
C GLY A 33 8.70 -4.56 -22.37
N GLN A 34 8.92 -5.68 -21.69
CA GLN A 34 8.04 -6.84 -21.79
C GLN A 34 6.66 -6.55 -21.19
N LEU A 35 6.63 -5.90 -20.02
CA LEU A 35 5.39 -5.47 -19.40
C LEU A 35 4.66 -4.43 -20.25
N HIS A 36 5.37 -3.52 -20.92
CA HIS A 36 4.74 -2.61 -21.87
C HIS A 36 4.04 -3.36 -23.00
N ALA A 37 4.72 -4.34 -23.61
CA ALA A 37 4.16 -5.14 -24.70
C ALA A 37 2.90 -5.93 -24.26
N TRP A 38 2.87 -6.45 -23.03
CA TRP A 38 1.74 -7.23 -22.52
C TRP A 38 0.60 -6.37 -21.99
N LEU A 39 0.92 -5.30 -21.26
CA LEU A 39 -0.05 -4.50 -20.50
C LEU A 39 -0.52 -3.26 -21.27
N GLY A 40 0.22 -2.81 -22.28
CA GLY A 40 -0.03 -1.54 -22.97
C GLY A 40 0.23 -0.31 -22.12
N ILE A 41 0.99 -0.46 -21.02
CA ILE A 41 1.34 0.63 -20.10
C ILE A 41 2.73 1.15 -20.48
N ALA A 42 2.89 2.48 -20.60
CA ALA A 42 4.15 3.09 -21.00
C ALA A 42 5.31 2.70 -20.04
N PRO A 43 6.51 2.35 -20.54
CA PRO A 43 7.65 1.97 -19.70
C PRO A 43 8.01 3.03 -18.65
N ALA A 44 7.91 4.32 -19.02
CA ALA A 44 8.17 5.43 -18.11
C ALA A 44 7.23 5.41 -16.89
N LEU A 45 5.95 5.06 -17.08
CA LEU A 45 4.98 4.97 -15.98
C LEU A 45 5.28 3.76 -15.09
N LEU A 46 5.70 2.63 -15.66
CA LEU A 46 6.12 1.44 -14.91
C LEU A 46 7.35 1.73 -14.04
N ILE A 47 8.38 2.35 -14.62
CA ILE A 47 9.62 2.69 -13.91
C ILE A 47 9.34 3.74 -12.83
N GLY A 48 8.61 4.81 -13.16
CA GLY A 48 8.23 5.84 -12.19
C GLY A 48 7.43 5.27 -11.01
N SER A 49 6.49 4.36 -11.30
CA SER A 49 5.76 3.63 -10.26
C SER A 49 6.67 2.78 -9.40
N ALA A 50 7.62 2.06 -10.00
CA ALA A 50 8.55 1.21 -9.25
C ALA A 50 9.44 2.01 -8.30
N VAL A 51 9.98 3.16 -8.76
CA VAL A 51 10.79 4.05 -7.92
C VAL A 51 9.97 4.57 -6.74
N PHE A 52 8.72 5.00 -6.99
CA PHE A 52 7.81 5.41 -5.93
C PHE A 52 7.54 4.26 -4.93
N LEU A 53 7.26 3.05 -5.43
CA LEU A 53 7.03 1.88 -4.60
C LEU A 53 8.24 1.54 -3.74
N LEU A 54 9.48 1.66 -4.24
CA LEU A 54 10.69 1.45 -3.44
C LEU A 54 10.82 2.48 -2.30
N ALA A 55 10.52 3.75 -2.56
CA ALA A 55 10.49 4.77 -1.50
C ALA A 55 9.42 4.46 -0.45
N TYR A 56 8.24 4.01 -0.90
CA TYR A 56 7.16 3.58 -0.02
C TYR A 56 7.51 2.34 0.82
N VAL A 57 8.18 1.34 0.22
CA VAL A 57 8.71 0.17 0.92
C VAL A 57 9.67 0.58 2.03
N ALA A 58 10.57 1.52 1.77
CA ALA A 58 11.49 2.03 2.78
C ALA A 58 10.73 2.64 3.97
N LEU A 59 9.70 3.45 3.70
CA LEU A 59 8.82 4.01 4.73
C LEU A 59 8.14 2.91 5.58
N LEU A 60 7.51 1.92 4.93
CA LEU A 60 6.83 0.82 5.61
C LEU A 60 7.78 0.00 6.49
N LEU A 61 9.00 -0.24 6.02
CA LEU A 61 10.04 -0.97 6.74
C LEU A 61 10.58 -0.21 7.95
N VAL A 62 10.65 1.13 7.88
CA VAL A 62 10.97 1.99 9.02
C VAL A 62 9.84 1.92 10.05
N MET A 63 8.59 2.06 9.59
CA MET A 63 7.39 1.94 10.44
C MET A 63 7.31 0.58 11.14
N ALA A 64 7.58 -0.52 10.42
CA ALA A 64 7.54 -1.87 10.96
C ALA A 64 8.62 -2.17 12.01
N ARG A 65 9.72 -1.40 12.03
CA ARG A 65 10.81 -1.50 13.01
C ARG A 65 10.63 -0.55 14.19
N ALA A 66 9.80 0.48 14.06
CA ALA A 66 9.57 1.45 15.12
C ALA A 66 9.00 0.81 16.40
N GLY A 67 9.47 1.30 17.55
CA GLY A 67 8.99 0.89 18.87
C GLY A 67 7.59 1.43 19.21
N SER A 68 7.15 2.49 18.54
CA SER A 68 5.79 3.03 18.64
C SER A 68 5.41 3.66 17.31
N LEU A 69 4.17 3.46 16.87
CA LEU A 69 3.67 3.98 15.59
C LEU A 69 2.83 5.23 15.82
N TRP A 70 3.17 6.28 15.08
CA TRP A 70 2.40 7.52 15.09
C TRP A 70 1.11 7.31 14.30
N ASN A 71 -0.03 7.53 14.95
CA ASN A 71 -1.34 7.28 14.34
C ASN A 71 -1.53 8.05 13.02
N TRP A 72 -1.06 9.30 12.94
CA TRP A 72 -1.19 10.09 11.71
C TRP A 72 -0.40 9.47 10.54
N LEU A 73 0.77 8.87 10.81
CA LEU A 73 1.57 8.25 9.77
C LEU A 73 0.90 6.99 9.23
N LEU A 74 0.28 6.18 10.11
CA LEU A 74 -0.54 5.05 9.69
C LEU A 74 -1.75 5.52 8.84
N GLN A 75 -2.37 6.64 9.20
CA GLN A 75 -3.47 7.21 8.43
C GLN A 75 -3.02 7.66 7.04
N CYS A 76 -1.84 8.28 6.93
CA CYS A 76 -1.23 8.62 5.64
C CYS A 76 -0.98 7.38 4.78
N VAL A 77 -0.50 6.28 5.36
CA VAL A 77 -0.30 5.00 4.65
C VAL A 77 -1.63 4.45 4.14
N VAL A 78 -2.67 4.41 4.97
CA VAL A 78 -4.01 3.94 4.57
C VAL A 78 -4.58 4.79 3.43
N ILE A 79 -4.52 6.13 3.56
CA ILE A 79 -5.01 7.06 2.53
C ILE A 79 -4.19 6.92 1.25
N GLY A 80 -2.87 6.76 1.36
CA GLY A 80 -1.97 6.52 0.24
C GLY A 80 -2.31 5.25 -0.53
N ASN A 81 -2.53 4.13 0.17
CA ASN A 81 -2.96 2.87 -0.43
C ASN A 81 -4.32 3.00 -1.13
N VAL A 82 -5.28 3.70 -0.52
CA VAL A 82 -6.59 3.98 -1.14
C VAL A 82 -6.42 4.85 -2.39
N GLY A 83 -5.65 5.93 -2.31
CA GLY A 83 -5.36 6.81 -3.45
C GLY A 83 -4.68 6.07 -4.59
N TRP A 84 -3.73 5.18 -4.29
CA TRP A 84 -3.07 4.31 -5.28
C TRP A 84 -4.06 3.39 -5.97
N GLY A 85 -4.95 2.74 -5.20
CA GLY A 85 -5.98 1.86 -5.74
C GLY A 85 -6.95 2.61 -6.66
N ILE A 86 -7.40 3.79 -6.26
CA ILE A 86 -8.23 4.67 -7.11
C ILE A 86 -7.47 5.05 -8.38
N GLY A 87 -6.19 5.45 -8.27
CA GLY A 87 -5.34 5.76 -9.42
C GLY A 87 -5.23 4.58 -10.39
N CYS A 88 -5.07 3.35 -9.90
CA CYS A 88 -5.04 2.15 -10.73
C CYS A 88 -6.36 1.94 -11.49
N LEU A 89 -7.50 2.11 -10.82
CA LEU A 89 -8.81 2.01 -11.47
C LEU A 89 -9.04 3.09 -12.52
N VAL A 90 -8.66 4.34 -12.21
CA VAL A 90 -8.73 5.44 -13.17
C VAL A 90 -7.86 5.14 -14.39
N LEU A 91 -6.63 4.68 -14.21
CA LEU A 91 -5.76 4.28 -15.32
C LEU A 91 -6.37 3.13 -16.12
N ALA A 92 -6.96 2.13 -15.47
CA ALA A 92 -7.58 0.99 -16.16
C ALA A 92 -8.73 1.42 -17.09
N LEU A 93 -9.43 2.51 -16.75
CA LEU A 93 -10.55 3.04 -17.52
C LEU A 93 -10.12 4.09 -18.55
N ALA A 94 -9.18 4.96 -18.20
CA ALA A 94 -8.87 6.18 -18.93
C ALA A 94 -7.56 6.13 -19.72
N LEU A 95 -6.62 5.21 -19.41
CA LEU A 95 -5.32 5.16 -20.08
C LEU A 95 -5.46 4.51 -21.48
N PRO A 96 -5.26 5.27 -22.57
CA PRO A 96 -5.40 4.73 -23.93
C PRO A 96 -4.36 3.66 -24.22
N GLY A 97 -4.73 2.64 -25.00
CA GLY A 97 -3.81 1.56 -25.38
C GLY A 97 -3.57 0.48 -24.30
N THR A 98 -4.14 0.64 -23.10
CA THR A 98 -4.09 -0.40 -22.06
C THR A 98 -4.82 -1.66 -22.51
N THR A 99 -4.11 -2.79 -22.51
CA THR A 99 -4.67 -4.09 -22.92
C THR A 99 -5.64 -4.64 -21.87
N ALA A 100 -6.40 -5.69 -22.22
CA ALA A 100 -7.24 -6.39 -21.24
C ALA A 100 -6.41 -6.94 -20.05
N LEU A 101 -5.20 -7.45 -20.32
CA LEU A 101 -4.26 -7.88 -19.28
C LEU A 101 -3.75 -6.70 -18.45
N GLY A 102 -3.49 -5.54 -19.06
CA GLY A 102 -3.12 -4.31 -18.35
C GLY A 102 -4.21 -3.84 -17.39
N LYS A 103 -5.47 -3.87 -17.82
CA LYS A 103 -6.63 -3.56 -16.97
C LYS A 103 -6.74 -4.55 -15.81
N GLY A 104 -6.57 -5.85 -16.09
CA GLY A 104 -6.52 -6.89 -15.06
C GLY A 104 -5.41 -6.67 -14.04
N TYR A 105 -4.20 -6.34 -14.51
CA TYR A 105 -3.05 -6.01 -13.66
C TYR A 105 -3.36 -4.83 -12.72
N LEU A 106 -3.88 -3.72 -13.26
CA LEU A 106 -4.26 -2.54 -12.47
C LEU A 106 -5.39 -2.85 -11.48
N ALA A 107 -6.39 -3.66 -11.87
CA ALA A 107 -7.48 -4.08 -11.00
C ALA A 107 -7.00 -4.96 -9.85
N VAL A 108 -6.10 -5.91 -10.10
CA VAL A 108 -5.48 -6.74 -9.06
C VAL A 108 -4.67 -5.87 -8.09
N GLN A 109 -3.90 -4.91 -8.59
CA GLN A 109 -3.20 -3.95 -7.72
C GLN A 109 -4.17 -3.19 -6.84
N ALA A 110 -5.24 -2.63 -7.41
CA ALA A 110 -6.26 -1.89 -6.68
C ALA A 110 -6.90 -2.73 -5.57
N LEU A 111 -7.29 -3.97 -5.89
CA LEU A 111 -7.86 -4.90 -4.92
C LEU A 111 -6.89 -5.19 -3.76
N CYS A 112 -5.63 -5.50 -4.08
CA CYS A 112 -4.62 -5.79 -3.07
C CYS A 112 -4.42 -4.60 -2.11
N VAL A 113 -4.24 -3.39 -2.63
CA VAL A 113 -4.00 -2.21 -1.78
C VAL A 113 -5.24 -1.81 -0.98
N PHE A 114 -6.45 -2.02 -1.48
CA PHE A 114 -7.68 -1.81 -0.69
C PHE A 114 -7.81 -2.81 0.46
N VAL A 115 -7.51 -4.09 0.23
CA VAL A 115 -7.51 -5.11 1.28
C VAL A 115 -6.48 -4.78 2.35
N ILE A 116 -5.26 -4.42 1.94
CA ILE A 116 -4.18 -4.02 2.85
C ILE A 116 -4.57 -2.77 3.64
N ALA A 117 -5.10 -1.73 2.98
CA ALA A 117 -5.58 -0.51 3.63
C ALA A 117 -6.65 -0.81 4.68
N ALA A 118 -7.61 -1.69 4.36
CA ALA A 118 -8.64 -2.11 5.30
C ALA A 118 -8.05 -2.86 6.51
N TRP A 119 -7.04 -3.71 6.31
CA TRP A 119 -6.34 -4.39 7.39
C TRP A 119 -5.53 -3.43 8.27
N GLN A 120 -4.78 -2.50 7.66
CA GLN A 120 -4.03 -1.46 8.37
C GLN A 120 -4.95 -0.58 9.21
N TRP A 121 -6.07 -0.14 8.63
CA TRP A 121 -7.09 0.63 9.34
C TRP A 121 -7.64 -0.14 10.55
N ARG A 122 -8.10 -1.37 10.35
CA ARG A 122 -8.66 -2.22 11.42
C ARG A 122 -7.64 -2.48 12.53
N ALA A 123 -6.41 -2.84 12.19
CA ALA A 123 -5.34 -3.04 13.16
C ALA A 123 -5.00 -1.74 13.91
N GLY A 124 -5.05 -0.59 13.23
CA GLY A 124 -4.88 0.72 13.84
C GLY A 124 -5.97 1.06 14.87
N LEU A 125 -7.22 0.67 14.63
CA LEU A 125 -8.30 0.82 15.61
C LEU A 125 -8.07 -0.05 16.86
N GLN A 126 -7.59 -1.28 16.68
CA GLN A 126 -7.34 -2.24 17.77
C GLN A 126 -6.14 -1.89 18.65
N GLY A 127 -5.13 -1.20 18.09
CA GLY A 127 -3.94 -0.77 18.83
C GLY A 127 -4.08 0.54 19.60
N ARG A 128 -5.26 1.18 19.58
CA ARG A 128 -5.53 2.39 20.37
C ARG A 128 -5.73 2.01 21.84
N PRO A 129 -5.08 2.70 22.79
CA PRO A 129 -5.32 2.45 24.20
C PRO A 129 -6.80 2.68 24.52
N SER A 130 -7.46 1.65 25.05
CA SER A 130 -8.81 1.75 25.59
C SER A 130 -8.74 2.57 26.88
N PHE A 131 -9.41 3.72 26.91
CA PHE A 131 -9.66 4.40 28.18
C PHE A 131 -10.49 3.45 29.06
N PRO A 132 -10.08 3.13 30.28
CA PRO A 132 -10.93 2.36 31.19
C PRO A 132 -12.24 3.14 31.37
N ALA A 133 -13.38 2.51 31.07
CA ALA A 133 -14.67 3.07 31.42
C ALA A 133 -14.64 3.36 32.93
N ALA A 134 -14.83 4.62 33.30
CA ALA A 134 -14.86 5.05 34.68
C ALA A 134 -15.91 4.20 35.42
N ARG A 135 -15.43 3.26 36.24
CA ARG A 135 -16.27 2.58 37.22
C ARG A 135 -16.58 3.61 38.30
N HIS A 136 -17.69 4.31 38.14
CA HIS A 136 -18.29 5.07 39.23
C HIS A 136 -18.83 4.04 40.23
N ALA A 137 -18.15 3.96 41.39
CA ALA A 137 -18.63 3.30 42.60
C ALA A 137 -19.54 4.26 43.37
#